data_AF-L7F917-F1
#
_entry.id   AF-L7F917-F1
#
_cell.length_a   1.000
_cell.length_b   1.000
_cell.length_c   1.000
_cell.angle_alpha   90.00
_cell.angle_beta   90.00
_cell.angle_gamma   90.00
#
_symmetry.space_group_name_H-M   'P 1'
#
loop_
_entity.id
_entity.type
_entity.pdbx_description
1 polymer ?
#
loop_
_entity_poly.entity_id
_entity_poly.type
_entity_poly.pdbx_seq_one_letter_code
_entity_poly.pdbx_strand_id
1 'polypeptide(L)'
;MAAFESESVSFTDLSRNPKGVAARAAALGSLRVTHRDAPDMVLTTAIHAERTEENLTTASRLFLALMKQDDGAKSLLLALPEVFPWVRHLNAEEVREFTVELLDALSDAAELGAREAVHRAIVSWRATARINADPDQLREAIRPLGGVDLGPVEVHE
;
A
#
# COMPACT_ATOMS: atom_id res chain seq x y z
N MET A 1 -4.96 -7.39 -6.44
CA MET A 1 -5.16 -6.20 -7.28
C MET A 1 -4.62 -6.50 -8.66
N ALA A 2 -5.50 -6.68 -9.64
CA ALA A 2 -5.09 -6.74 -11.02
C ALA A 2 -4.45 -5.40 -11.36
N ALA A 3 -3.14 -5.37 -11.56
CA ALA A 3 -2.56 -4.34 -12.41
C ALA A 3 -3.28 -4.53 -13.74
N PHE A 4 -4.23 -3.64 -14.05
CA PHE A 4 -4.62 -3.44 -15.44
C PHE A 4 -3.30 -3.34 -16.19
N GLU A 5 -3.12 -4.18 -17.21
CA GLU A 5 -1.99 -4.08 -18.12
C GLU A 5 -2.15 -2.71 -18.80
N SER A 6 -1.66 -1.68 -18.11
CA SER A 6 -1.86 -0.30 -18.52
C SER A 6 -1.10 -0.15 -19.81
N GLU A 7 -1.85 0.06 -20.88
CA GLU A 7 -1.27 0.41 -22.15
C GLU A 7 -0.21 1.51 -21.93
N SER A 8 0.95 1.34 -22.56
CA SER A 8 2.11 2.17 -22.27
C SER A 8 2.62 2.90 -23.51
N VAL A 9 3.17 4.09 -23.28
CA VAL A 9 3.85 4.91 -24.28
C VAL A 9 5.14 5.45 -23.68
N SER A 10 6.14 5.73 -24.50
CA SER A 10 7.36 6.36 -23.99
C SER A 10 7.13 7.85 -23.72
N PHE A 11 7.94 8.42 -22.82
CA PHE A 11 7.98 9.87 -22.63
C PHE A 11 8.34 10.62 -23.93
N THR A 12 9.16 10.00 -24.79
CA THR A 12 9.47 10.54 -26.13
C THR A 12 8.22 10.61 -27.02
N ASP A 13 7.33 9.63 -26.98
CA ASP A 13 6.08 9.64 -27.75
C ASP A 13 5.11 10.70 -27.23
N LEU A 14 5.03 10.87 -25.91
CA LEU A 14 4.28 11.96 -25.27
C LEU A 14 4.78 13.33 -25.74
N SER A 15 6.10 13.52 -25.82
CA SER A 15 6.71 14.77 -26.30
C SER A 15 6.42 15.02 -27.80
N ARG A 16 6.46 13.96 -28.62
CA ARG A 16 6.24 14.05 -30.08
C ARG A 16 4.78 14.27 -30.46
N ASN A 17 3.82 13.67 -29.74
CA ASN A 17 2.40 13.76 -30.06
C ASN A 17 1.54 13.95 -28.79
N PRO A 18 1.66 15.11 -28.09
CA PRO A 18 1.01 15.31 -26.79
C PRO A 18 -0.52 15.24 -26.88
N LYS A 19 -1.11 15.78 -27.96
CA LYS A 19 -2.58 15.75 -28.15
C LYS A 19 -3.11 14.34 -28.37
N GLY A 20 -2.43 13.54 -29.20
CA GLY A 20 -2.83 12.16 -29.46
C GLY A 20 -2.70 11.29 -28.22
N VAL A 21 -1.61 11.44 -27.47
CA VAL A 21 -1.39 10.71 -26.22
C VAL A 21 -2.41 11.12 -25.13
N ALA A 22 -2.73 12.41 -25.00
CA ALA A 22 -3.76 12.88 -24.08
C ALA A 22 -5.16 12.35 -24.44
N ALA A 23 -5.53 12.37 -25.73
CA ALA A 23 -6.81 11.83 -26.19
C ALA A 23 -6.93 10.32 -25.92
N ARG A 24 -5.82 9.58 -26.11
CA ARG A 24 -5.74 8.16 -25.80
C ARG A 24 -5.87 7.89 -24.29
N ALA A 25 -5.15 8.65 -23.46
CA ALA A 25 -5.26 8.54 -22.00
C ALA A 25 -6.69 8.83 -21.51
N ALA A 26 -7.37 9.82 -22.10
CA ALA A 26 -8.77 10.11 -21.79
C ALA A 26 -9.72 8.97 -22.21
N ALA A 27 -9.49 8.35 -23.37
CA ALA A 27 -10.30 7.23 -23.85
C ALA A 27 -10.13 5.95 -23.00
N LEU A 28 -8.91 5.71 -22.51
CA LEU A 28 -8.59 4.53 -21.69
C LEU A 28 -8.81 4.74 -20.19
N GLY A 29 -9.06 5.98 -19.77
CA GLY A 29 -9.10 6.39 -18.36
C GLY A 29 -7.73 6.55 -17.72
N SER A 30 -6.72 5.77 -18.13
CA SER A 30 -5.32 5.97 -17.71
C SER A 30 -4.35 5.38 -18.73
N LEU A 31 -3.15 5.95 -18.84
CA LEU A 31 -2.09 5.48 -19.72
C LEU A 31 -0.73 5.55 -19.00
N ARG A 32 0.05 4.47 -19.03
CA ARG A 32 1.40 4.48 -18.45
C ARG A 32 2.37 5.19 -19.38
N VAL A 33 3.15 6.12 -18.84
CA VAL A 33 4.21 6.82 -19.56
C VAL A 33 5.54 6.32 -19.01
N THR A 34 6.31 5.60 -19.83
CA THR A 34 7.60 5.05 -19.42
C THR A 34 8.71 6.09 -19.58
N HIS A 35 9.59 6.16 -18.58
CA HIS A 35 10.73 7.07 -18.59
C HIS A 35 12.03 6.28 -18.37
N ARG A 36 13.03 6.49 -19.22
CA ARG A 36 14.28 5.70 -19.16
C ARG A 36 15.04 5.93 -17.86
N ASP A 37 15.10 7.19 -17.43
CA ASP A 37 15.98 7.65 -16.36
C ASP A 37 15.21 8.11 -15.11
N ALA A 38 13.92 7.80 -15.02
CA ALA A 38 13.05 8.21 -13.92
C ALA A 38 11.90 7.21 -13.75
N PRO A 39 11.18 7.23 -12.61
CA PRO A 39 10.00 6.37 -12.43
C PRO A 39 8.96 6.60 -13.52
N ASP A 40 8.27 5.52 -13.90
CA ASP A 40 7.12 5.59 -14.80
C ASP A 40 6.02 6.46 -14.21
N MET A 41 5.33 7.19 -15.08
CA MET A 41 4.21 8.05 -14.71
C MET A 41 2.90 7.46 -15.23
N VAL A 42 1.77 7.94 -14.70
CA VAL A 42 0.44 7.65 -15.25
C VAL A 42 -0.18 8.95 -15.72
N LEU A 43 -0.56 9.01 -17.00
CA LEU A 43 -1.36 10.09 -17.55
C LEU A 43 -2.83 9.71 -17.43
N THR A 44 -3.61 10.56 -16.77
CA THR A 44 -5.07 10.44 -16.61
C THR A 44 -5.68 11.84 -16.70
N THR A 45 -6.98 11.93 -16.92
CA THR A 45 -7.68 13.21 -16.75
C THR A 45 -7.77 13.57 -15.27
N ALA A 46 -7.76 14.86 -14.95
CA ALA A 46 -7.92 15.34 -13.56
C ALA A 46 -9.23 14.80 -12.94
N ILE A 47 -10.34 14.86 -13.68
CA ILE A 47 -11.64 14.33 -13.25
C ILE A 47 -11.57 12.83 -12.92
N HIS A 48 -10.82 12.04 -13.70
CA HIS A 48 -10.65 10.62 -13.39
C HIS A 48 -9.81 10.41 -12.13
N ALA A 49 -8.72 11.17 -11.96
CA ALA A 49 -7.89 11.10 -10.75
C ALA A 49 -8.69 11.46 -9.49
N GLU A 50 -9.42 12.58 -9.53
CA GLU A 50 -10.29 13.06 -8.44
C GLU A 50 -11.36 12.03 -8.10
N ARG A 51 -12.07 11.48 -9.09
CA ARG A 51 -13.10 10.46 -8.87
C ARG A 51 -12.54 9.17 -8.28
N THR A 52 -11.35 8.74 -8.73
CA THR A 52 -10.69 7.56 -8.15
C THR A 52 -10.38 7.78 -6.67
N GLU A 53 -9.92 8.99 -6.32
CA GLU A 53 -9.68 9.41 -4.95
C GLU A 53 -10.97 9.48 -4.11
N GLU A 54 -12.01 10.15 -4.60
CA GLU A 54 -13.31 10.25 -3.94
C GLU A 54 -13.95 8.87 -3.68
N ASN A 55 -13.87 7.98 -4.68
CA ASN A 55 -14.39 6.62 -4.58
C ASN A 55 -13.64 5.81 -3.53
N LEU A 56 -12.30 5.91 -3.48
CA LEU A 56 -11.50 5.23 -2.48
C LEU A 56 -11.82 5.75 -1.07
N THR A 57 -11.92 7.06 -0.90
CA THR A 57 -12.30 7.68 0.38
C THR A 57 -13.70 7.23 0.83
N THR A 58 -14.67 7.21 -0.09
CA THR A 58 -16.03 6.73 0.19
C THR A 58 -16.04 5.26 0.60
N ALA A 59 -15.31 4.41 -0.12
CA ALA A 59 -15.20 2.99 0.20
C ALA A 59 -14.54 2.75 1.56
N SER A 60 -13.44 3.46 1.87
CA SER A 60 -12.76 3.38 3.17
C SER A 60 -13.68 3.78 4.31
N ARG A 61 -14.44 4.88 4.16
CA ARG A 61 -15.40 5.33 5.19
C ARG A 61 -16.52 4.30 5.41
N LEU A 62 -17.08 3.73 4.34
CA LEU A 62 -18.10 2.68 4.46
C LEU A 62 -17.52 1.44 5.16
N PHE A 63 -16.32 1.02 4.77
CA PHE A 63 -15.63 -0.11 5.39
C PHE A 63 -15.39 0.14 6.89
N LEU A 64 -14.82 1.28 7.27
CA LEU A 64 -14.58 1.64 8.67
C LEU A 64 -15.89 1.71 9.49
N ALA A 65 -16.98 2.19 8.89
CA ALA A 65 -18.29 2.20 9.54
C ALA A 65 -18.83 0.78 9.81
N LEU A 66 -18.60 -0.17 8.89
CA LEU A 66 -18.94 -1.58 9.09
C LEU A 66 -18.07 -2.22 10.18
N MET A 67 -16.78 -1.87 10.25
CA MET A 67 -15.85 -2.43 11.24
C MET A 67 -16.14 -1.99 12.68
N LYS A 68 -16.80 -0.84 12.86
CA LYS A 68 -17.26 -0.37 14.18
C LYS A 68 -18.39 -1.21 14.79
N GLN A 69 -18.99 -2.12 14.02
CA GLN A 69 -19.98 -3.07 14.52
C GLN A 69 -19.27 -4.29 15.13
N ASP A 70 -19.79 -4.83 16.24
CA ASP A 70 -19.16 -5.95 16.97
C ASP A 70 -18.92 -7.20 16.10
N ASP A 71 -19.82 -7.48 15.17
CA ASP A 71 -19.69 -8.60 14.22
C ASP A 71 -18.73 -8.28 13.06
N GLY A 72 -18.54 -6.99 12.76
CA GLY A 72 -17.65 -6.50 11.70
C GLY A 72 -16.19 -6.79 12.00
N ALA A 73 -15.73 -6.42 13.19
CA ALA A 73 -14.34 -6.66 13.62
C ALA A 73 -13.98 -8.16 13.66
N LYS A 74 -14.90 -9.00 14.14
CA LYS A 74 -14.73 -10.47 14.13
C LYS A 74 -14.65 -11.01 12.71
N SER A 75 -15.55 -10.56 11.83
CA SER A 75 -15.58 -10.97 10.43
C SER A 75 -14.31 -10.57 9.68
N LEU A 76 -13.74 -9.39 10.00
CA LEU A 76 -12.48 -8.95 9.43
C LEU A 76 -11.32 -9.87 9.82
N LEU A 77 -11.18 -10.20 11.11
CA LEU A 77 -10.13 -11.11 11.57
C LEU A 77 -10.19 -12.47 10.86
N LEU A 78 -11.40 -12.96 10.57
CA LEU A 78 -11.60 -14.21 9.81
C LEU A 78 -11.25 -14.05 8.32
N ALA A 79 -11.46 -12.87 7.73
CA ALA A 79 -11.20 -12.61 6.33
C ALA A 79 -9.73 -12.23 6.03
N LEU A 80 -8.96 -11.77 7.02
CA LEU A 80 -7.59 -11.31 6.83
C LEU A 80 -6.68 -12.33 6.13
N PRO A 81 -6.69 -13.65 6.47
CA PRO A 81 -5.86 -14.62 5.77
C PRO A 81 -6.22 -14.82 4.29
N GLU A 82 -7.48 -14.61 3.90
CA GLU A 82 -7.92 -14.69 2.51
C GLU A 82 -7.40 -13.49 1.69
N VAL A 83 -7.40 -12.29 2.28
CA VAL A 83 -6.91 -11.06 1.64
C VAL A 83 -5.39 -11.00 1.66
N PHE A 84 -4.78 -11.42 2.76
CA PHE A 84 -3.35 -11.36 3.04
C PHE A 84 -2.84 -12.74 3.50
N PRO A 85 -2.57 -13.67 2.57
CA PRO A 85 -2.17 -15.04 2.92
C PRO A 85 -0.90 -15.18 3.77
N TRP A 86 -0.08 -14.13 3.84
CA TRP A 86 1.12 -14.09 4.67
C TRP A 86 0.79 -13.90 6.17
N VAL A 87 -0.43 -13.45 6.53
CA VAL A 87 -0.89 -13.29 7.91
C VAL A 87 -0.87 -14.60 8.70
N ARG A 88 -0.94 -15.76 8.02
CA ARG A 88 -0.81 -17.09 8.67
C ARG A 88 0.54 -17.34 9.36
N HIS A 89 1.54 -16.51 9.09
CA HIS A 89 2.85 -16.57 9.74
C HIS A 89 2.97 -15.62 10.93
N LEU A 90 1.93 -14.84 11.23
CA LEU A 90 1.85 -13.99 12.41
C LEU A 90 1.20 -14.74 13.57
N ASN A 91 1.64 -14.45 14.78
CA ASN A 91 1.00 -14.88 16.01
C ASN A 91 -0.26 -14.02 16.28
N ALA A 92 -1.08 -14.45 17.24
CA ALA A 92 -2.37 -13.78 17.51
C ALA A 92 -2.24 -12.30 17.93
N GLU A 93 -1.14 -11.92 18.57
CA GLU A 93 -0.86 -10.53 18.96
C GLU A 93 -0.47 -9.69 17.75
N GLU A 94 0.47 -10.17 16.95
CA GLU A 94 0.89 -9.54 15.69
C GLU A 94 -0.29 -9.35 14.72
N VAL A 95 -1.22 -10.31 14.63
CA VAL A 95 -2.43 -10.15 13.81
C VAL A 95 -3.30 -8.99 14.33
N ARG A 96 -3.44 -8.84 15.66
CA ARG A 96 -4.21 -7.74 16.23
C ARG A 96 -3.52 -6.40 15.98
N GLU A 97 -2.21 -6.32 16.17
CA GLU A 97 -1.43 -5.10 15.92
C GLU A 97 -1.50 -4.69 14.44
N PHE A 98 -1.30 -5.63 13.51
CA PHE A 98 -1.49 -5.39 12.08
C PHE A 98 -2.90 -4.87 11.77
N THR A 99 -3.93 -5.47 12.38
CA THR A 99 -5.32 -5.06 12.14
C THR A 99 -5.58 -3.63 12.60
N VAL A 100 -5.09 -3.27 13.78
CA VAL A 100 -5.23 -1.90 14.32
C VAL A 100 -4.49 -0.91 13.43
N GLU A 101 -3.21 -1.16 13.12
CA GLU A 101 -2.41 -0.27 12.28
C GLU A 101 -3.02 -0.10 10.88
N LEU A 102 -3.55 -1.18 10.29
CA LEU A 102 -4.23 -1.11 8.99
C LEU A 102 -5.49 -0.26 9.04
N LEU A 103 -6.32 -0.40 10.09
CA LEU A 103 -7.54 0.38 10.25
C LEU A 103 -7.25 1.86 10.49
N ASP A 104 -6.25 2.17 11.31
CA ASP A 104 -5.82 3.54 11.56
C ASP A 104 -5.29 4.18 10.26
N ALA A 105 -4.44 3.47 9.52
CA ALA A 105 -3.93 3.94 8.24
C ALA A 105 -5.04 4.16 7.19
N LEU A 106 -6.06 3.29 7.16
CA LEU A 106 -7.22 3.45 6.27
C LEU A 106 -8.08 4.65 6.67
N SER A 107 -8.21 4.92 7.98
CA SER A 107 -8.90 6.10 8.51
C SER A 107 -8.16 7.38 8.12
N ASP A 108 -6.84 7.43 8.32
CA ASP A 108 -6.00 8.57 7.94
C ASP A 108 -5.98 8.79 6.42
N ALA A 109 -5.99 7.71 5.63
CA ALA A 109 -6.10 7.81 4.19
C ALA A 109 -7.44 8.42 3.75
N ALA A 110 -8.53 8.13 4.47
CA ALA A 110 -9.86 8.64 4.15
C ALA A 110 -10.07 10.09 4.60
N GLU A 111 -9.50 10.49 5.75
CA GLU A 111 -9.69 11.83 6.31
C GLU A 111 -8.60 12.83 5.92
N LEU A 112 -7.36 12.37 5.78
CA LEU A 112 -6.18 13.22 5.56
C LEU A 112 -5.49 12.98 4.20
N GLY A 113 -5.95 11.99 3.42
CA GLY A 113 -5.29 11.59 2.17
C GLY A 113 -3.93 10.91 2.38
N ALA A 114 -3.60 10.47 3.60
CA ALA A 114 -2.31 9.89 3.97
C ALA A 114 -2.12 8.42 3.50
N ARG A 115 -2.27 8.17 2.20
CA ARG A 115 -2.32 6.81 1.59
C ARG A 115 -1.04 6.00 1.75
N GLU A 116 0.10 6.67 1.82
CA GLU A 116 1.39 6.02 2.02
C GLU A 116 1.44 5.22 3.33
N ALA A 117 0.68 5.63 4.35
CA ALA A 117 0.60 4.89 5.62
C ALA A 117 0.02 3.48 5.42
N VAL A 118 -1.01 3.34 4.58
CA VAL A 118 -1.64 2.04 4.28
C VAL A 118 -0.65 1.12 3.58
N HIS A 119 0.06 1.64 2.57
CA HIS A 119 1.07 0.87 1.86
C HIS A 119 2.21 0.43 2.79
N ARG A 120 2.71 1.35 3.63
CA ARG A 120 3.75 1.05 4.61
C ARG A 120 3.32 -0.04 5.59
N ALA A 121 2.13 0.05 6.19
CA ALA A 121 1.63 -0.96 7.11
C ALA A 121 1.65 -2.36 6.47
N ILE A 122 1.10 -2.48 5.25
CA ILE A 122 1.07 -3.76 4.52
C ILE A 122 2.48 -4.30 4.23
N VAL A 123 3.39 -3.44 3.77
CA VAL A 123 4.77 -3.85 3.43
C VAL A 123 5.55 -4.26 4.67
N SER A 124 5.47 -3.48 5.75
CA SER A 124 6.14 -3.76 7.02
C SER A 124 5.68 -5.08 7.63
N TRP A 125 4.37 -5.29 7.76
CA TRP A 125 3.83 -6.52 8.33
C TRP A 125 4.09 -7.75 7.47
N ARG A 126 4.11 -7.59 6.14
CA ARG A 126 4.56 -8.66 5.24
C ARG A 126 6.03 -9.02 5.44
N ALA A 127 6.88 -8.04 5.78
CA ALA A 127 8.28 -8.30 6.10
C ALA A 127 8.41 -9.07 7.43
N THR A 128 7.66 -8.68 8.48
CA THR A 128 7.57 -9.43 9.75
C THR A 128 7.13 -10.87 9.51
N ALA A 129 6.05 -11.07 8.75
CA ALA A 129 5.58 -12.41 8.40
C ALA A 129 6.61 -13.24 7.63
N ARG A 130 7.44 -12.62 6.79
CA ARG A 130 8.53 -13.30 6.08
C ARG A 130 9.61 -13.78 7.04
N ILE A 131 9.98 -12.97 8.03
CA ILE A 131 10.94 -13.34 9.08
C ILE A 131 10.35 -14.49 9.92
N ASN A 132 9.10 -14.39 10.36
CA ASN A 132 8.44 -15.43 11.15
C ASN A 132 8.29 -16.76 10.41
N ALA A 133 8.20 -16.73 9.08
CA ALA A 133 8.12 -17.92 8.23
C ALA A 133 9.46 -18.67 8.11
N ASP A 134 10.59 -18.04 8.43
CA ASP A 134 11.94 -18.61 8.35
C ASP A 134 12.53 -18.71 9.77
N PRO A 135 12.61 -19.93 10.35
CA PRO A 135 13.10 -20.12 11.71
C PRO A 135 14.53 -19.61 11.94
N ASP A 136 15.38 -19.59 10.92
CA ASP A 136 16.76 -19.11 11.05
C ASP A 136 16.80 -17.58 11.03
N GLN A 137 16.04 -16.94 10.14
CA GLN A 137 15.88 -15.47 10.16
C GLN A 137 15.23 -15.00 11.45
N LEU A 138 14.20 -15.69 11.94
CA LEU A 138 13.56 -15.36 13.20
C LEU A 138 14.55 -15.44 14.36
N ARG A 139 15.34 -16.52 14.43
CA ARG A 139 16.33 -16.72 15.49
C ARG A 139 17.40 -15.63 15.49
N GLU A 140 17.82 -15.17 14.31
CA GLU A 140 18.75 -14.05 14.18
C GLU A 140 18.08 -12.71 14.53
N ALA A 141 16.84 -12.48 14.12
CA ALA A 141 16.11 -11.24 14.38
C ALA A 141 15.82 -11.00 15.87
N ILE A 142 15.54 -12.06 16.63
CA ILE A 142 15.30 -11.98 18.09
C ILE A 142 16.59 -12.10 18.91
N ARG A 143 17.73 -12.35 18.25
CA ARG A 143 19.01 -12.50 18.93
C ARG A 143 19.33 -11.19 19.65
N PRO A 144 19.72 -11.22 20.93
CA PRO A 144 20.20 -10.02 21.61
C PRO A 144 21.39 -9.45 20.83
N LEU A 145 21.30 -8.17 20.47
CA LEU A 145 22.40 -7.49 19.78
C LEU A 145 23.68 -7.48 20.61
N GLY A 146 23.62 -7.70 21.93
CA GLY A 146 24.78 -8.05 22.73
C GLY A 146 25.80 -6.92 22.82
N GLY A 147 25.42 -5.78 23.41
CA GLY A 147 26.35 -4.71 23.82
C GLY A 147 27.26 -4.12 22.74
N VAL A 148 27.10 -4.49 21.46
CA VAL A 148 27.89 -3.90 20.37
C VAL A 148 27.48 -2.45 20.22
N ASP A 149 28.47 -1.58 20.28
CA ASP A 149 28.35 -0.20 19.86
C ASP A 149 28.10 -0.20 18.34
N LEU A 150 26.88 0.17 17.93
CA LEU A 150 26.47 0.28 16.54
C LEU A 150 26.90 1.60 15.89
N GLY A 151 27.76 2.34 16.57
CA GLY A 151 28.22 3.65 16.16
C GLY A 151 27.34 4.78 16.73
N PRO A 152 27.84 6.03 16.64
CA PRO A 152 27.11 7.19 17.10
C PRO A 152 25.83 7.41 16.27
N VAL A 153 24.73 7.73 16.96
CA VAL A 153 23.48 8.13 16.31
C VAL A 153 23.65 9.56 15.78
N GLU A 154 23.77 9.71 14.46
CA GLU A 154 23.74 11.01 13.81
C GLU A 154 22.30 11.54 13.79
N VAL A 155 21.94 12.31 14.82
CA VAL A 155 20.68 13.06 14.83
C VAL A 155 20.85 14.25 13.87
N HIS A 156 20.16 14.21 12.73
CA HIS A 156 20.05 15.36 11.85
C HIS A 156 18.98 16.30 12.43
N GLU A 157 19.36 17.54 12.75
CA GLU A 157 18.46 18.65 13.12
C GLU A 157 17.72 19.23 11.91
#